data_AF-A0A7T8DV86-F1
#
_entry.id   AF-A0A7T8DV86-F1
#
_cell.length_a   1.000
_cell.length_b   1.000
_cell.length_c   1.000
_cell.angle_alpha   90.00
_cell.angle_beta   90.00
_cell.angle_gamma   90.00
#
_symmetry.space_group_name_H-M   'P 1'
#
loop_
_entity.id
_entity.type
_entity.pdbx_description
1 polymer ?
#
loop_
_entity_poly.entity_id
_entity_poly.type
_entity_poly.pdbx_seq_one_letter_code
_entity_poly.pdbx_strand_id
1 'polypeptide(L)' 'MAEILKFVYAIILFLSLFHLSASQDITGRPCTTDADCPVSLISRDMLRTIFLCIKGVCTKFTEVP' A
#
# COMPACT_ATOMS: atom_id res chain seq x y z
N MET A 1 -23.62 2.73 29.43
CA MET A 1 -23.45 1.72 28.35
C MET A 1 -23.44 2.36 26.96
N ALA A 2 -24.44 3.20 26.61
CA ALA A 2 -24.51 3.86 25.30
C ALA A 2 -23.29 4.75 24.96
N GLU A 3 -22.67 5.41 25.95
CA GLU A 3 -21.47 6.24 25.71
C GLU A 3 -20.23 5.43 25.35
N ILE A 4 -20.06 4.27 25.98
CA ILE A 4 -18.96 3.34 25.68
C ILE A 4 -19.11 2.82 24.25
N LEU A 5 -20.33 2.50 23.83
CA LEU A 5 -20.63 2.08 22.46
C LEU A 5 -20.31 3.17 21.43
N LYS A 6 -20.61 4.44 21.73
CA LYS A 6 -20.25 5.58 20.88
C LYS A 6 -18.74 5.75 20.75
N PHE A 7 -18.00 5.59 21.86
CA PHE A 7 -16.55 5.68 21.87
C PHE A 7 -15.89 4.56 21.02
N VAL A 8 -16.33 3.31 21.21
CA VAL A 8 -15.86 2.17 20.42
C VAL A 8 -16.16 2.37 18.94
N TYR A 9 -17.34 2.87 18.60
CA TYR A 9 -17.72 3.15 17.22
C TYR A 9 -16.80 4.20 16.56
N ALA A 10 -16.47 5.28 17.27
CA ALA A 10 -15.54 6.29 16.79
C ALA A 10 -14.12 5.72 16.54
N ILE A 11 -13.64 4.85 17.42
CA ILE A 11 -12.34 4.18 17.26
C ILE A 11 -12.34 3.27 16.04
N ILE A 12 -13.40 2.46 15.85
CA ILE A 12 -13.51 1.57 14.70
C ILE A 12 -13.48 2.37 13.41
N LEU A 13 -14.26 3.46 13.32
CA LEU A 13 -14.25 4.34 12.15
C LEU A 13 -12.86 4.93 11.89
N PHE A 14 -12.17 5.39 12.94
CA PHE A 14 -10.81 5.94 12.82
C PHE A 14 -9.82 4.90 12.28
N LEU A 15 -9.86 3.68 12.82
CA LEU A 15 -8.99 2.58 12.37
C LEU A 15 -9.32 2.13 10.94
N SER A 16 -10.60 2.07 10.57
CA SER A 16 -11.04 1.74 9.21
C SER A 16 -10.54 2.76 8.18
N LEU A 17 -10.64 4.06 8.49
CA LEU A 17 -10.12 5.12 7.61
C LEU A 17 -8.59 5.04 7.49
N PHE A 18 -7.89 4.79 8.59
CA PHE A 18 -6.44 4.65 8.58
C PHE A 18 -5.98 3.44 7.74
N HIS A 19 -6.68 2.31 7.85
CA HIS A 19 -6.41 1.12 7.06
C HIS A 19 -6.55 1.37 5.54
N LEU A 20 -7.55 2.16 5.13
CA LEU A 20 -7.73 2.57 3.72
C LEU A 20 -6.60 3.48 3.22
N SER A 21 -6.05 4.35 4.07
CA SER A 21 -4.90 5.17 3.71
C SER A 21 -3.58 4.39 3.68
N ALA A 22 -3.43 3.37 4.52
CA ALA A 22 -2.22 2.56 4.61
C ALA A 22 -2.10 1.58 3.44
N SER A 23 -3.21 1.17 2.83
CA SER A 23 -3.22 0.37 1.60
C SER A 23 -3.00 1.23 0.34
N GLN A 24 -2.13 2.25 0.41
CA GLN A 24 -1.61 2.86 -0.81
C GLN A 24 -0.73 1.81 -1.51
N ASP A 25 -1.39 1.03 -2.36
CA ASP A 25 -0.76 0.32 -3.45
C ASP A 25 0.19 1.32 -4.14
N ILE A 26 1.48 1.01 -4.12
CA ILE A 26 2.54 1.80 -4.77
C ILE A 26 2.27 1.89 -6.29
N THR A 27 1.46 0.96 -6.79
CA THR A 27 0.90 0.91 -8.13
C THR A 27 0.17 2.21 -8.47
N GLY A 28 0.67 2.95 -9.45
CA GLY A 28 0.08 4.23 -9.89
C GLY A 28 0.75 5.47 -9.33
N ARG A 29 1.78 5.34 -8.48
CA ARG A 29 2.62 6.48 -8.09
C ARG A 29 3.33 7.05 -9.33
N PRO A 30 3.31 8.37 -9.56
CA PRO A 30 4.03 8.96 -10.69
C PRO A 30 5.54 8.76 -10.54
N CYS A 31 6.22 8.45 -11.65
CA CYS A 31 7.66 8.22 -11.70
C CYS A 31 8.24 8.77 -13.01
N THR A 32 9.54 9.11 -13.00
CA THR A 32 10.27 9.48 -14.22
C THR A 32 11.23 8.37 -14.64
N THR A 33 11.79 7.67 -13.65
CA THR A 33 12.77 6.60 -13.79
C THR A 33 12.43 5.44 -12.84
N ASP A 34 12.98 4.26 -13.08
CA ASP A 34 12.78 3.09 -12.20
C ASP A 34 13.26 3.34 -10.76
N ALA A 35 14.23 4.26 -10.57
CA ALA A 35 14.75 4.64 -9.26
C ALA A 35 13.75 5.47 -8.43
N ASP A 36 12.74 6.08 -9.06
CA ASP A 36 11.66 6.79 -8.35
C ASP A 36 10.66 5.82 -7.71
N CYS A 37 10.63 4.57 -8.20
CA CYS A 37 9.82 3.52 -7.62
C CYS A 37 10.54 2.91 -6.41
N PRO A 38 9.83 2.74 -5.28
CA PRO A 38 10.46 2.20 -4.07
C PRO A 38 10.96 0.78 -4.33
N VAL A 39 12.19 0.54 -3.89
CA VAL A 39 12.87 -0.74 -4.05
C VAL A 39 12.08 -1.82 -3.32
N SER A 40 11.84 -2.93 -4.02
CA SER A 40 11.13 -4.13 -3.59
C SER A 40 11.13 -4.34 -2.08
N LEU A 41 9.98 -4.17 -1.44
CA LEU A 41 9.78 -4.71 -0.09
C LEU A 41 9.78 -6.23 -0.25
N ILE A 42 10.68 -6.91 0.46
CA ILE A 42 10.64 -8.36 0.62
C ILE A 42 9.30 -8.66 1.30
N SER A 43 8.29 -8.97 0.51
CA SER A 43 7.00 -9.40 1.04
C SER A 43 7.22 -10.75 1.74
N ARG A 44 6.48 -11.00 2.82
CA ARG A 44 6.64 -12.21 3.67
C ARG A 44 6.50 -13.54 2.91
N ASP A 45 6.04 -13.50 1.67
CA ASP A 45 5.83 -14.65 0.77
C ASP A 45 7.01 -14.99 -0.16
N MET A 46 8.23 -14.46 0.07
CA MET A 46 9.41 -14.83 -0.73
C MET A 46 9.29 -14.51 -2.23
N LEU A 47 8.31 -13.70 -2.66
CA LEU A 47 8.24 -13.16 -4.01
C LEU A 47 8.93 -11.80 -4.06
N ARG A 48 9.99 -11.72 -4.87
CA ARG A 48 10.67 -10.48 -5.19
C ARG A 48 9.73 -9.62 -6.05
N THR A 49 9.03 -8.69 -5.41
CA THR A 49 8.13 -7.77 -6.11
C THR A 49 8.94 -6.55 -6.57
N ILE A 50 9.26 -6.48 -7.86
CA ILE A 50 10.01 -5.36 -8.44
C ILE A 50 9.00 -4.31 -8.91
N PHE A 51 9.27 -3.03 -8.61
CA PHE A 51 8.47 -1.92 -9.15
C PHE A 51 9.25 -1.27 -10.28
N LEU A 52 8.63 -1.17 -11.47
CA LEU A 52 9.20 -0.54 -12.65
C LEU A 52 8.37 0.69 -13.05
N CYS A 53 9.02 1.70 -13.59
CA CYS A 53 8.38 2.90 -14.09
C CYS A 53 7.91 2.70 -15.53
N ILE A 54 6.60 2.49 -15.72
CA ILE A 54 6.01 2.26 -17.04
C ILE A 54 5.00 3.36 -17.33
N LYS A 55 5.19 4.06 -18.45
CA LYS A 55 4.31 5.17 -18.88
C LYS A 55 4.15 6.25 -17.79
N GLY A 56 5.22 6.49 -17.03
CA GLY A 56 5.25 7.49 -15.96
C GLY A 56 4.54 7.07 -14.66
N VAL A 57 4.20 5.79 -14.49
CA VAL A 57 3.65 5.26 -13.25
C VAL A 57 4.38 4.00 -12.78
N CYS A 58 4.57 3.86 -11.46
CA CYS A 58 5.14 2.65 -10.87
C CYS A 58 4.16 1.49 -11.02
N THR A 59 4.63 0.38 -11.59
CA THR A 59 3.86 -0.84 -11.81
C THR A 59 4.55 -2.02 -11.13
N LYS A 60 3.79 -2.92 -10.50
CA LYS A 60 4.31 -4.12 -9.83
C LYS A 60 4.60 -5.24 -10.83
N PHE A 61 5.77 -5.85 -10.70
CA PHE A 61 6.19 -7.04 -11.42
C PHE A 61 6.55 -8.13 -10.42
N THR A 62 5.84 -9.26 -10.51
CA THR A 62 6.18 -10.49 -9.80
C THR A 62 6.98 -11.36 -10.74
N GLU A 63 8.29 -11.52 -10.49
CA GLU A 63 9.06 -12.60 -11.10
C GLU A 63 8.62 -13.90 -10.44
N VAL A 64 7.95 -14.77 -11.20
CA VAL A 64 7.73 -16.16 -10.80
C VAL A 64 9.06 -16.88 -11.04
N PRO A 65 9.62 -17.58 -10.05
CA PRO A 65 10.88 -18.32 -10.21
C PRO A 65 10.78 -19.41 -11.29
#